data_AF-A0A955K5W0-F1
#
_entry.id   AF-A0A955K5W0-F1
#
_cell.length_a   1.000
_cell.length_b   1.000
_cell.length_c   1.000
_cell.angle_alpha   90.00
_cell.angle_beta   90.00
_cell.angle_gamma   90.00
#
_symmetry.space_group_name_H-M   'P 1'
#
loop_
_entity.id
_entity.type
_entity.pdbx_description
1 polymer ?
#
loop_
_entity_poly.entity_id
_entity_poly.type
_entity_poly.pdbx_seq_one_letter_code
_entity_poly.pdbx_strand_id
1 'polypeptide(L)' 'MKNLQRYITPTGKIDSRRRGVTSKQQKKIADAIKRARHLALLPYVVNQ' A
#
# COMPACT_ATOMS: atom_id res chain seq x y z
N MET A 1 -13.64 -5.16 0.64
CA MET A 1 -12.19 -4.94 0.43
C MET A 1 -11.70 -3.98 1.52
N LYS A 2 -10.80 -4.39 2.43
CA LYS A 2 -10.17 -3.43 3.38
C LYS A 2 -9.37 -2.41 2.56
N ASN A 3 -9.69 -1.13 2.64
CA ASN A 3 -9.10 -0.07 1.81
C ASN A 3 -7.57 -0.06 1.91
N LEU A 4 -6.88 -0.49 0.85
CA LEU A 4 -5.42 -0.48 0.76
C LEU A 4 -4.85 0.94 0.65
N GLN A 5 -5.68 1.91 0.25
CA GLN A 5 -5.35 3.34 0.19
C GLN A 5 -4.83 3.90 1.53
N ARG A 6 -5.29 3.36 2.66
CA ARG A 6 -4.79 3.81 3.96
C ARG A 6 -3.33 3.42 4.19
N TYR A 7 -2.74 2.52 3.41
CA TYR A 7 -1.36 2.06 3.57
C TYR A 7 -0.41 2.65 2.52
N ILE A 8 -0.85 3.68 1.81
CA ILE A 8 -0.01 4.48 0.92
C ILE A 8 0.09 5.91 1.45
N THR A 9 1.21 6.56 1.16
CA THR A 9 1.41 7.98 1.43
C THR A 9 0.62 8.82 0.43
N PRO A 10 0.42 10.14 0.69
CA PRO A 10 -0.22 11.04 -0.26
C PRO A 10 0.48 11.07 -1.63
N THR A 11 1.80 10.87 -1.66
CA THR A 11 2.63 10.75 -2.87
C THR A 11 2.49 9.42 -3.60
N GLY A 12 1.65 8.52 -3.09
CA GLY A 12 1.41 7.20 -3.67
C GLY A 12 2.45 6.13 -3.29
N LYS A 13 3.46 6.42 -2.44
CA LYS A 13 4.45 5.43 -1.97
C LYS A 13 3.81 4.47 -0.96
N ILE A 14 4.35 3.25 -0.82
CA ILE A 14 3.89 2.33 0.23
C ILE A 14 4.39 2.84 1.57
N ASP A 15 3.49 2.97 2.54
CA ASP A 15 3.83 3.40 3.89
C ASP A 15 4.75 2.39 4.57
N SER A 16 5.60 2.89 5.46
CA SER A 16 6.45 2.06 6.31
C SER A 16 5.61 1.18 7.25
N ARG A 17 6.26 0.30 8.00
CA ARG A 17 5.55 -0.58 8.95
C ARG A 17 4.83 0.27 10.01
N ARG A 18 3.50 0.19 10.04
CA ARG A 18 2.69 0.84 11.08
C ARG A 18 2.82 0.14 12.43
N ARG A 19 2.64 0.91 13.52
CA ARG A 19 2.45 0.35 14.87
C ARG A 19 1.28 -0.63 14.86
N GLY A 20 1.45 -1.76 15.55
CA GLY A 20 0.44 -2.82 15.63
C GLY A 20 0.39 -3.79 14.45
N VAL A 21 1.32 -3.67 13.49
CA VAL A 21 1.45 -4.60 12.35
C VAL A 21 2.79 -5.34 12.43
N THR A 22 2.75 -6.66 12.37
CA THR A 22 3.97 -7.50 12.30
C THR A 22 4.65 -7.38 10.93
N SER A 23 5.94 -7.70 10.84
CA SER A 23 6.65 -7.73 9.56
C SER A 23 6.01 -8.67 8.52
N LYS A 24 5.46 -9.81 8.96
CA LYS A 24 4.73 -10.76 8.09
C LYS A 24 3.46 -10.15 7.52
N GLN A 25 2.71 -9.42 8.34
CA GLN A 25 1.51 -8.71 7.89
C GLN A 25 1.86 -7.55 6.95
N GLN A 26 2.92 -6.78 7.25
CA GLN A 26 3.38 -5.70 6.37
C GLN A 26 3.77 -6.24 4.98
N LYS A 27 4.44 -7.40 4.92
CA LYS A 27 4.78 -8.05 3.64
C LYS A 27 3.52 -8.40 2.83
N LYS A 28 2.51 -8.99 3.48
CA LYS A 28 1.21 -9.29 2.85
C LYS A 28 0.51 -8.02 2.33
N ILE A 29 0.55 -6.93 3.08
CA ILE A 29 0.00 -5.63 2.67
C ILE A 29 0.73 -5.10 1.44
N ALA A 30 2.06 -5.12 1.45
CA ALA A 30 2.88 -4.66 0.33
C ALA A 30 2.60 -5.48 -0.95
N ASP A 31 2.48 -6.79 -0.85
CA ASP A 31 2.17 -7.65 -2.00
C ASP A 31 0.76 -7.38 -2.55
N ALA A 32 -0.22 -7.12 -1.68
CA ALA A 32 -1.57 -6.74 -2.10
C ALA A 32 -1.58 -5.37 -2.80
N ILE A 33 -0.83 -4.38 -2.30
CA ILE A 33 -0.70 -3.07 -2.95
C ILE A 33 -0.04 -3.20 -4.32
N LYS A 34 1.03 -3.99 -4.46
CA LYS A 34 1.70 -4.24 -5.74
C LYS A 34 0.76 -4.86 -6.78
N ARG A 35 -0.04 -5.86 -6.38
CA ARG A 35 -1.06 -6.46 -7.25
C ARG A 35 -2.13 -5.44 -7.65
N ALA A 36 -2.65 -4.67 -6.69
CA ALA A 36 -3.65 -3.63 -6.97
C ALA A 36 -3.12 -2.57 -7.95
N ARG A 37 -1.86 -2.17 -7.84
CA ARG A 37 -1.22 -1.26 -8.79
C ARG A 37 -1.09 -1.84 -10.19
N HIS A 38 -0.76 -3.12 -10.31
CA HIS A 38 -0.71 -3.81 -11.60
C HIS A 38 -2.10 -3.86 -12.27
N LEU A 39 -3.15 -3.95 -11.47
CA LEU A 39 -4.55 -3.88 -11.91
C LEU A 39 -5.09 -2.44 -12.07
N ALA A 40 -4.23 -1.42 -12.02
CA ALA A 40 -4.60 0.00 -12.07
C ALA A 40 -5.59 0.48 -10.99
N LEU A 41 -5.74 -0.27 -9.89
CA LEU A 41 -6.61 0.10 -8.76
C LEU A 41 -5.96 1.10 -7.79
N LEU A 42 -4.64 1.25 -7.84
CA LEU A 42 -3.86 2.20 -7.03
C LEU A 42 -2.75 2.81 -7.87
N PRO A 43 -2.39 4.09 -7.64
CA PRO A 43 -1.28 4.74 -8.34
C PRO A 43 0.08 4.26 -7.83
N TYR A 44 1.08 4.31 -8.72
CA TYR A 44 2.50 4.14 -8.35
C TYR A 44 3.09 5.43 -7.76
N VAL A 45 2.71 6.57 -8.33
CA VAL A 45 3.09 7.91 -7.92
C VAL A 45 1.86 8.79 -8.12
N VAL A 46 1.58 9.65 -7.16
CA VAL A 46 0.63 10.75 -7.32
C VAL A 46 1.47 12.01 -7.45
N ASN A 47 1.47 12.61 -8.64
CA ASN A 47 1.98 13.95 -8.81
C ASN A 47 0.95 14.88 -8.18
N GLN A 48 1.39 15.69 -7.21
CA GLN A 48 0.59 16.84 -6.76
C GLN A 48 0.54 17.88 -7.88
#